data_AF-A0A3B9I3X0-F1
#
_entry.id   AF-A0A3B9I3X0-F1
#
_cell.length_a   1.000
_cell.length_b   1.000
_cell.length_c   1.000
_cell.angle_alpha   90.00
_cell.angle_beta   90.00
_cell.angle_gamma   90.00
#
_symmetry.space_group_name_H-M   'P 1'
#
loop_
_entity.id
_entity.type
_entity.pdbx_description
1 polymer ?
#
loop_
_entity_poly.entity_id
_entity_poly.type
_entity_poly.pdbx_seq_one_letter_code
_entity_poly.pdbx_strand_id
1 'polypeptide(L)' 'MLVKYKRNRKLACYDSESLTSTGRPDPPPALTGPFKSCGDCPYASHGFICYSCEGDCLRTDMQKINQRRKRLCEQ' A
#
# COMPACT_ATOMS: atom_id res chain seq x y z
N MET A 1 -0.87 28.60 -16.00
CA MET A 1 -1.57 28.50 -17.31
C MET A 1 -3.04 28.84 -17.12
N LEU A 2 -3.52 29.89 -17.79
CA LEU A 2 -4.90 30.37 -17.65
C LEU A 2 -5.73 29.99 -18.87
N VAL A 3 -6.76 29.17 -18.68
CA VAL A 3 -7.69 28.74 -19.74
C VAL A 3 -9.05 29.39 -19.54
N LYS A 4 -9.53 30.10 -20.56
CA LYS A 4 -10.87 30.71 -20.57
C LYS A 4 -11.80 29.86 -21.40
N TYR A 5 -12.99 29.54 -20.88
CA TYR A 5 -13.99 28.75 -21.59
C TYR A 5 -15.41 29.22 -21.26
N LYS A 6 -16.40 28.82 -22.07
CA LYS A 6 -17.81 29.18 -21.87
C LYS A 6 -18.56 28.01 -21.25
N ARG A 7 -19.12 28.19 -20.06
CA ARG A 7 -19.97 27.20 -19.36
C ARG A 7 -21.32 27.82 -19.06
N ASN A 8 -22.41 27.20 -19.51
CA ASN A 8 -23.77 27.68 -19.27
C ASN A 8 -24.00 29.15 -19.65
N ARG A 9 -23.52 29.54 -20.84
CA ARG A 9 -23.53 30.91 -21.36
C ARG A 9 -22.73 31.95 -20.55
N LYS A 10 -22.03 31.55 -19.49
CA LYS A 10 -21.15 32.41 -18.69
C LYS A 10 -19.68 32.12 -19.02
N LEU A 11 -18.83 33.15 -18.93
CA LEU A 11 -17.37 33.00 -19.03
C LEU A 11 -16.83 32.39 -17.74
N ALA A 12 -16.08 31.31 -17.86
CA ALA A 12 -15.39 30.64 -16.78
C ALA A 12 -13.88 30.66 -17.04
N CYS A 13 -13.09 30.77 -15.97
CA CYS A 13 -11.63 30.72 -16.02
C CYS A 13 -11.15 29.54 -15.19
N TYR A 14 -10.24 28.75 -15.77
CA TYR A 14 -9.46 27.77 -15.05
C TYR A 14 -8.03 28.28 -14.97
N ASP A 15 -7.51 28.39 -13.75
CA ASP A 15 -6.13 28.82 -13.49
C ASP A 15 -5.35 27.67 -12.86
N SER A 16 -4.43 27.07 -13.60
CA SER A 16 -3.60 25.98 -13.08
C SER A 16 -2.73 26.42 -11.90
N GLU A 17 -2.38 27.71 -11.79
CA GLU A 17 -1.55 28.23 -10.70
C GLU A 17 -2.32 28.36 -9.38
N SER A 18 -3.66 28.34 -9.46
CA SER A 18 -4.52 28.30 -8.27
C SER A 18 -4.62 26.90 -7.62
N LEU A 19 -4.17 25.85 -8.32
CA LEU A 19 -4.11 24.50 -7.76
C LEU A 19 -2.91 24.40 -6.81
N THR A 20 -3.14 24.78 -5.56
CA THR A 20 -2.19 24.53 -4.48
C THR A 20 -2.17 23.03 -4.17
N SER A 21 -1.09 22.35 -4.58
CA SER A 21 -0.77 21.04 -4.03
C SER A 21 -0.41 21.26 -2.57
N THR A 22 -1.37 21.12 -1.66
CA THR A 22 -1.06 21.04 -0.24
C THR A 22 0.00 19.95 -0.07
N GLY A 23 1.10 20.28 0.64
CA GLY A 23 2.25 19.39 0.78
C GLY A 23 1.79 18.00 1.22
N ARG A 24 2.40 16.95 0.66
CA ARG A 24 2.02 15.58 0.99
C ARG A 24 2.14 15.40 2.51
N PRO A 25 1.05 15.08 3.22
CA PRO A 25 1.15 14.78 4.64
C PRO A 25 2.07 13.58 4.84
N ASP A 26 2.76 13.53 5.97
CA ASP A 26 3.61 12.40 6.33
C ASP A 26 2.78 11.10 6.22
N PRO A 27 3.33 10.04 5.60
CA PRO A 27 2.59 8.80 5.47
C PRO A 27 2.22 8.28 6.86
N PRO A 28 0.99 7.76 7.04
CA PRO A 28 0.60 7.18 8.32
C PRO A 28 1.55 6.04 8.71
N PRO A 29 1.70 5.76 10.02
CA PRO A 29 2.54 4.66 10.48
C PRO A 29 2.10 3.35 9.82
N ALA A 30 3.08 2.51 9.49
CA ALA A 30 2.81 1.20 8.90
C ALA A 30 1.87 0.41 9.83
N LEU A 31 0.77 -0.07 9.27
CA LEU A 31 -0.17 -0.90 10.02
C LEU A 31 0.55 -2.17 10.44
N THR A 32 0.52 -2.47 11.74
CA THR A 32 1.02 -3.73 12.27
C THR A 32 -0.10 -4.76 12.22
N GLY A 33 0.25 -6.02 11.90
CA GLY A 33 -0.70 -7.12 11.97
C GLY A 33 -1.17 -7.37 13.41
N PRO A 34 -2.22 -8.20 13.61
CA PRO A 34 -2.78 -8.49 14.93
C PRO A 34 -1.79 -9.16 15.90
N PHE A 35 -0.70 -9.75 15.37
CA PHE A 35 0.30 -10.49 16.14
C PHE A 35 1.65 -9.80 16.13
N LYS A 36 2.41 -9.95 17.23
CA LYS A 36 3.78 -9.41 17.38
C LYS A 36 4.75 -9.94 16.31
N SER A 37 4.52 -11.17 15.85
CA SER A 37 5.30 -11.81 14.79
C SER A 37 5.16 -11.11 13.42
N CYS A 38 4.14 -10.28 13.23
CA CYS A 38 3.83 -9.59 11.98
C CYS A 38 4.32 -8.12 11.94
N GLY A 39 4.97 -7.63 13.00
CA GLY A 39 5.44 -6.23 13.10
C GLY A 39 6.41 -5.81 11.98
N ASP A 40 7.32 -6.71 11.59
CA ASP A 40 8.33 -6.50 10.53
C ASP A 40 8.07 -7.37 9.30
N CYS A 41 6.81 -7.62 8.98
CA CYS A 41 6.47 -8.40 7.80
C CYS A 41 6.63 -7.53 6.54
N PRO A 42 7.43 -7.95 5.52
CA PRO A 42 7.51 -7.22 4.25
C PRO A 42 6.23 -7.35 3.39
N TYR A 43 5.26 -8.14 3.87
CA TYR A 43 3.98 -8.40 3.22
C TYR A 43 2.87 -7.62 3.89
N ALA A 44 1.81 -7.33 3.13
CA ALA A 44 0.67 -6.55 3.61
C ALA A 44 0.13 -7.08 4.94
N SER A 45 0.24 -6.25 5.98
CA SER A 45 -0.18 -6.57 7.35
C SER A 45 -1.70 -6.74 7.48
N HIS A 46 -2.45 -6.06 6.60
CA HIS A 46 -3.90 -6.04 6.61
C HIS A 46 -4.48 -7.04 5.61
N GLY A 47 -5.06 -8.14 6.10
CA GLY A 47 -5.83 -9.09 5.31
C GLY A 47 -6.00 -10.42 6.00
N PHE A 48 -7.03 -11.19 5.59
CA PHE A 48 -7.43 -12.49 6.14
C PHE A 48 -6.26 -13.46 6.41
N ILE A 49 -5.19 -13.35 5.62
CA ILE A 49 -3.98 -14.17 5.70
C ILE A 49 -3.25 -14.00 7.05
N CYS A 50 -3.16 -12.79 7.61
CA CYS A 50 -2.47 -12.55 8.87
C CYS A 50 -3.40 -12.57 10.10
N TYR A 51 -4.72 -12.62 9.89
CA TYR A 51 -5.74 -12.67 10.96
C TYR A 51 -6.21 -14.09 11.29
N SER A 52 -5.62 -15.12 10.67
CA SER A 52 -6.09 -16.51 10.87
C SER A 52 -5.61 -17.08 12.21
N CYS A 53 -4.31 -17.22 12.42
CA CYS A 53 -3.71 -17.73 13.67
C CYS A 53 -2.36 -17.06 13.95
N GLU A 54 -1.95 -17.00 15.22
CA GLU A 54 -0.62 -16.50 15.57
C GLU A 54 0.46 -17.41 14.97
N GLY A 55 1.23 -16.87 14.03
CA GLY A 55 2.32 -17.60 13.35
C GLY A 55 1.97 -18.13 11.96
N ASP A 56 0.69 -18.22 11.59
CA ASP A 56 0.25 -18.47 10.23
C ASP A 56 0.07 -17.14 9.51
N CYS A 57 1.14 -16.68 8.85
CA CYS A 57 1.17 -15.46 8.06
C CYS A 57 1.83 -15.72 6.72
N LEU A 58 1.64 -14.80 5.75
CA LEU A 58 2.21 -14.93 4.41
C LEU A 58 3.74 -15.10 4.43
N ARG A 59 4.43 -14.48 5.41
CA ARG A 59 5.87 -14.64 5.59
C ARG A 59 6.25 -16.08 5.91
N THR A 60 5.51 -16.73 6.80
CA THR A 60 5.73 -18.12 7.18
C THR A 60 5.50 -19.05 5.98
N ASP A 61 4.46 -18.79 5.19
CA ASP A 61 4.17 -19.59 4.00
C ASP A 61 5.24 -19.44 2.92
N MET A 62 5.72 -18.21 2.69
CA MET A 62 6.83 -17.96 1.77
C MET A 62 8.13 -18.61 2.24
N GLN A 63 8.40 -18.63 3.54
CA GLN A 63 9.54 -19.38 4.11
C GLN A 63 9.41 -20.88 3.84
N LYS A 64 8.23 -21.48 4.06
CA LYS A 64 7.97 -22.90 3.76
C LYS A 64 8.19 -23.20 2.27
N ILE A 65 7.70 -22.34 1.37
CA ILE A 65 7.88 -22.49 -0.09
C ILE A 65 9.36 -22.41 -0.47
N ASN A 66 10.10 -21.41 0.05
CA ASN A 66 11.52 -21.26 -0.25
C ASN A 66 12.35 -22.44 0.27
N GLN A 67 12.05 -22.96 1.46
CA GLN A 67 12.70 -24.17 1.98
C GLN A 67 12.39 -25.42 1.15
N ARG A 68 11.16 -25.56 0.63
CA ARG A 68 10.81 -26.65 -0.29
C ARG A 68 11.58 -26.53 -1.60
N ARG A 69 11.69 -25.32 -2.17
CA ARG A 69 12.44 -25.08 -3.41
C ARG A 69 13.93 -25.39 -3.27
N LYS A 70 14.56 -25.00 -2.15
CA LYS A 70 15.97 -25.35 -1.87
C LYS A 70 16.19 -26.87 -1.88
N ARG A 71 15.35 -27.60 -1.15
CA ARG A 71 15.40 -29.07 -1.10
C ARG A 71 15.18 -29.77 -2.44
N LEU A 72 14.47 -29.14 -3.38
CA LEU A 72 14.28 -29.65 -4.73
C LEU A 72 15.45 -29.34 -5.67
N CYS A 73 16.19 -28.26 -5.45
CA CYS A 73 17.39 -27.94 -6.22
C CYS A 73 18.66 -28.65 -5.71
N GLU A 74 18.64 -29.13 -4.47
CA GLU A 74 19.73 -29.91 -3.86
C GLU A 74 19.59 -31.43 -4.10
N GLN A 75 18.54 -31.87 -4.81
CA GLN A 75 18.26 -33.26 -5.20
C GLN A 75 18.46 -33.44 -6.70
#